data_AF-A0A6N9L4Y8-F1
#
_entry.id   AF-A0A6N9L4Y8-F1
#
_cell.length_a   1.000
_cell.length_b   1.000
_cell.length_c   1.000
_cell.angle_alpha   90.00
_cell.angle_beta   90.00
_cell.angle_gamma   90.00
#
_symmetry.space_group_name_H-M   'P 1'
#
loop_
_entity.id
_entity.type
_entity.pdbx_description
1 polymer ?
#
loop_
_entity_poly.entity_id
_entity_poly.type
_entity_poly.pdbx_seq_one_letter_code
_entity_poly.pdbx_strand_id
1 'polypeptide(L)'
;MVHIRKDKVSFRAQLDVVFPGYDTLYDDLYGPVALAVIEKYPHPEMLQKKKINTVSKVIQNKTCHRQAASDTMADKAIEYSKTIYSGCDKDDIEVLILQRLIKKLKEDMAEAERTIGEMIKLAQELPDFSIIKSIPGIGDNL
;
A
#
# COMPACT_ATOMS: atom_id res chain seq x y z
N MET A 1 10.04 -12.95 7.73
CA MET A 1 10.19 -12.38 6.36
C MET A 1 9.71 -13.29 5.22
N VAL A 2 9.76 -14.62 5.29
CA VAL A 2 9.30 -15.50 4.18
C VAL A 2 7.80 -15.33 3.88
N HIS A 3 6.98 -15.16 4.92
CA HIS A 3 5.52 -15.01 4.80
C HIS A 3 5.11 -13.72 4.06
N ILE A 4 5.60 -12.55 4.50
CA ILE A 4 5.26 -11.27 3.85
C ILE A 4 5.67 -11.21 2.37
N ARG A 5 6.80 -11.85 2.01
CA ARG A 5 7.22 -11.94 0.60
C ARG A 5 6.23 -12.76 -0.21
N LYS A 6 5.76 -13.89 0.32
CA LYS A 6 4.75 -14.74 -0.33
C LYS A 6 3.43 -13.97 -0.47
N ASP A 7 3.01 -13.25 0.57
CA ASP A 7 1.78 -12.46 0.53
C ASP A 7 1.85 -11.31 -0.48
N LYS A 8 3.01 -10.65 -0.61
CA LYS A 8 3.26 -9.66 -1.66
C LYS A 8 3.19 -10.25 -3.08
N VAL A 9 3.68 -11.47 -3.28
CA VAL A 9 3.60 -12.17 -4.57
C VAL A 9 2.15 -12.53 -4.89
N SER A 10 1.42 -13.12 -3.93
CA SER A 10 0.01 -13.46 -4.11
C SER A 10 -0.85 -12.22 -4.39
N PHE A 11 -0.60 -11.12 -3.67
CA PHE A 11 -1.25 -9.84 -3.90
C PHE A 11 -1.00 -9.32 -5.32
N ARG A 12 0.26 -9.29 -5.78
CA ARG A 12 0.59 -8.84 -7.15
C ARG A 12 -0.08 -9.71 -8.21
N ALA A 13 -0.02 -11.04 -8.06
CA ALA A 13 -0.65 -11.95 -9.00
C ALA A 13 -2.17 -11.72 -9.09
N GLN A 14 -2.84 -11.53 -7.94
CA GLN A 14 -4.28 -11.23 -7.94
C GLN A 14 -4.57 -9.83 -8.49
N LEU A 15 -3.71 -8.86 -8.19
CA LEU A 15 -3.83 -7.50 -8.71
C LEU A 15 -3.69 -7.49 -10.24
N ASP A 16 -2.80 -8.28 -10.81
CA ASP A 16 -2.64 -8.39 -12.27
C ASP A 16 -3.87 -9.00 -12.96
N VAL A 17 -4.66 -9.80 -12.25
CA VAL A 17 -5.94 -10.32 -12.77
C VAL A 17 -7.04 -9.25 -12.72
N VAL A 18 -7.17 -8.54 -11.59
CA VAL A 18 -8.30 -7.64 -11.31
C VAL A 18 -8.06 -6.21 -11.80
N PHE A 19 -6.84 -5.71 -11.65
CA PHE A 19 -6.47 -4.34 -12.00
C PHE A 19 -5.05 -4.34 -12.62
N PRO A 20 -4.89 -4.87 -13.85
CA PRO A 20 -3.60 -5.03 -14.48
C PRO A 20 -2.79 -3.72 -14.53
N GLY A 21 -1.49 -3.80 -14.25
CA GLY A 21 -0.54 -2.69 -14.33
C GLY A 21 -0.71 -1.57 -13.30
N TYR A 22 -1.58 -1.77 -12.30
CA TYR A 22 -1.82 -0.80 -11.23
C TYR A 22 -0.55 -0.38 -10.49
N ASP A 23 0.46 -1.25 -10.42
CA ASP A 23 1.74 -0.95 -9.77
C ASP A 23 2.57 0.13 -10.49
N THR A 24 2.20 0.51 -11.71
CA THR A 24 2.83 1.61 -12.45
C THR A 24 2.24 2.99 -12.12
N LEU A 25 1.11 3.04 -11.39
CA LEU A 25 0.43 4.28 -11.03
C LEU A 25 1.19 5.11 -9.99
N TYR A 26 1.88 4.45 -9.08
CA TYR A 26 2.52 5.07 -7.92
C TYR A 26 3.94 4.53 -7.78
N ASP A 27 4.84 5.35 -7.23
CA ASP A 27 6.25 4.95 -7.03
C ASP A 27 6.39 3.78 -6.05
N ASP A 28 5.46 3.66 -5.10
CA ASP A 28 5.38 2.56 -4.16
C ASP A 28 3.98 1.95 -4.13
N LEU A 29 3.85 0.73 -4.69
CA LEU A 29 2.63 -0.07 -4.67
C LEU A 29 2.17 -0.42 -3.24
N TYR A 30 3.10 -0.56 -2.31
CA TYR A 30 2.82 -0.89 -0.91
C TYR A 30 2.70 0.37 -0.04
N GLY A 31 2.84 1.55 -0.66
CA GLY A 31 2.70 2.83 0.01
C GLY A 31 1.26 3.11 0.42
N PRO A 32 1.06 4.04 1.36
CA PRO A 32 -0.26 4.30 1.94
C PRO A 32 -1.27 4.87 0.93
N VAL A 33 -0.80 5.59 -0.10
CA VAL A 33 -1.66 6.09 -1.19
C VAL A 33 -2.21 4.94 -2.04
N ALA A 34 -1.32 4.11 -2.59
CA ALA A 34 -1.68 3.00 -3.46
C ALA A 34 -2.62 2.02 -2.73
N LEU A 35 -2.25 1.63 -1.50
CA LEU A 35 -3.06 0.74 -0.69
C LEU A 35 -4.42 1.34 -0.33
N ALA A 36 -4.51 2.65 -0.03
CA ALA A 36 -5.79 3.29 0.28
C ALA A 36 -6.75 3.32 -0.91
N VAL A 37 -6.23 3.57 -2.12
CA VAL A 37 -7.04 3.63 -3.33
C VAL A 37 -7.53 2.24 -3.72
N ILE A 38 -6.65 1.24 -3.79
CA ILE A 38 -7.02 -0.13 -4.17
C ILE A 38 -7.90 -0.81 -3.11
N GLU A 39 -7.73 -0.51 -1.82
CA GLU A 39 -8.60 -1.01 -0.76
C GLU A 39 -10.04 -0.50 -0.93
N LYS A 40 -10.19 0.78 -1.32
CA LYS A 40 -11.52 1.39 -1.49
C LYS A 40 -12.16 1.08 -2.84
N TYR A 41 -11.35 0.95 -3.88
CA TYR A 41 -11.76 0.74 -5.27
C TYR A 41 -10.92 -0.40 -5.88
N PRO A 42 -11.19 -1.65 -5.50
CA PRO A 42 -10.37 -2.81 -5.89
C PRO A 42 -10.47 -3.14 -7.39
N HIS A 43 -11.51 -2.68 -8.08
CA HIS A 43 -11.76 -2.93 -9.49
C HIS A 43 -11.79 -1.61 -10.28
N PRO A 44 -11.24 -1.55 -11.51
CA PRO A 44 -11.19 -0.32 -12.32
C PRO A 44 -12.54 0.35 -12.53
N GLU A 45 -13.61 -0.40 -12.80
CA GLU A 45 -14.96 0.17 -12.96
C GLU A 45 -15.46 0.94 -11.73
N MET A 46 -14.99 0.56 -10.54
CA MET A 46 -15.35 1.25 -9.29
C MET A 46 -14.69 2.63 -9.18
N LEU A 47 -13.63 2.87 -9.96
CA LEU A 47 -12.85 4.10 -9.98
C LEU A 47 -13.21 4.99 -11.19
N GLN A 48 -13.46 4.40 -12.37
CA GLN A 48 -13.73 5.11 -13.64
C GLN A 48 -14.80 6.20 -13.54
N LYS A 49 -15.86 5.94 -12.76
CA LYS A 49 -17.04 6.83 -12.63
C LYS A 49 -16.96 7.76 -11.42
N LYS A 50 -15.83 7.79 -10.70
CA LYS A 50 -15.68 8.63 -9.51
C LYS A 50 -15.20 10.02 -9.87
N LYS A 51 -15.54 10.98 -9.01
CA LYS A 51 -15.04 12.35 -9.09
C LYS A 51 -13.67 12.42 -8.40
N ILE A 52 -12.77 13.24 -8.94
CA ILE A 52 -11.44 13.50 -8.37
C ILE A 52 -11.54 13.83 -6.88
N ASN A 53 -12.41 14.76 -6.49
CA ASN A 53 -12.62 15.16 -5.09
C ASN A 53 -12.97 13.98 -4.15
N THR A 54 -13.67 12.96 -4.65
CA THR A 54 -14.03 11.79 -3.84
C THR A 54 -12.82 10.89 -3.61
N VAL A 55 -12.04 10.62 -4.65
CA VAL A 55 -10.85 9.77 -4.56
C VAL A 55 -9.73 10.50 -3.80
N SER A 56 -9.56 11.80 -4.02
CA SER A 56 -8.62 12.65 -3.30
C SER A 56 -8.89 12.67 -1.79
N LYS A 57 -10.16 12.71 -1.36
CA LYS A 57 -10.54 12.56 0.05
C LYS A 57 -10.14 11.20 0.63
N VAL A 58 -10.23 10.11 -0.15
CA VAL A 58 -9.78 8.79 0.30
C VAL A 58 -8.27 8.80 0.55
N ILE A 59 -7.51 9.42 -0.36
CA ILE A 59 -6.06 9.57 -0.23
C ILE A 59 -5.72 10.41 1.01
N GLN A 60 -6.33 11.58 1.19
CA GLN A 60 -6.07 12.45 2.34
C GLN A 60 -6.48 11.84 3.68
N ASN A 61 -7.57 11.07 3.72
CA ASN A 61 -7.99 10.43 4.97
C ASN A 61 -7.00 9.35 5.43
N LYS A 62 -6.15 8.85 4.54
CA LYS A 62 -5.18 7.79 4.81
C LYS A 62 -3.73 8.26 4.73
N THR A 63 -3.49 9.52 4.38
CA THR A 63 -2.15 10.08 4.17
C THR A 63 -2.08 11.55 4.59
N CYS A 64 -0.87 12.06 4.82
CA CYS A 64 -0.66 13.48 5.16
C CYS A 64 -0.47 14.39 3.92
N HIS A 65 -0.91 13.96 2.74
CA HIS A 65 -0.72 14.73 1.51
C HIS A 65 -1.62 15.97 1.46
N ARG A 66 -1.11 17.04 0.84
CA ARG A 66 -1.90 18.25 0.56
C ARG A 66 -2.97 17.97 -0.51
N GLN A 67 -4.02 18.77 -0.53
CA GLN A 67 -5.16 18.66 -1.46
C GLN A 67 -4.70 18.57 -2.93
N ALA A 68 -3.87 19.51 -3.38
CA ALA A 68 -3.42 19.55 -4.77
C ALA A 68 -2.68 18.27 -5.21
N ALA A 69 -1.79 17.73 -4.37
CA ALA A 69 -1.09 16.48 -4.66
C ALA A 69 -2.06 15.28 -4.70
N SER A 70 -3.02 15.26 -3.78
CA SER A 70 -4.04 14.21 -3.71
C SER A 70 -4.97 14.24 -4.92
N ASP A 71 -5.29 15.43 -5.44
CA ASP A 71 -6.10 15.60 -6.66
C ASP A 71 -5.35 15.09 -7.89
N THR A 72 -4.06 15.41 -8.03
CA THR A 72 -3.23 14.87 -9.13
C THR A 72 -3.14 13.34 -9.08
N MET A 73 -2.93 12.77 -7.89
CA MET A 73 -2.89 11.31 -7.70
C MET A 73 -4.25 10.64 -7.99
N ALA A 74 -5.34 11.29 -7.59
CA ALA A 74 -6.69 10.83 -7.84
C ALA A 74 -7.04 10.87 -9.33
N ASP A 75 -6.71 11.97 -10.00
CA ASP A 75 -6.92 12.15 -11.43
C ASP A 75 -6.15 11.10 -12.24
N LYS A 76 -4.86 10.91 -11.94
CA LYS A 76 -4.04 9.85 -12.56
C LYS A 76 -4.67 8.47 -12.43
N ALA A 77 -5.19 8.13 -11.24
CA ALA A 77 -5.81 6.83 -10.98
C ALA A 77 -7.14 6.66 -11.73
N ILE A 78 -7.96 7.71 -11.79
CA ILE A 78 -9.22 7.70 -12.54
C ILE A 78 -8.96 7.57 -14.04
N GLU A 79 -8.04 8.36 -14.60
CA GLU A 79 -7.68 8.27 -16.02
C GLU A 79 -7.13 6.89 -16.37
N TYR A 80 -6.21 6.36 -15.57
CA TYR A 80 -5.69 5.01 -15.75
C TYR A 80 -6.78 3.94 -15.72
N SER A 81 -7.73 4.05 -14.80
CA SER A 81 -8.83 3.08 -14.71
C SER A 81 -9.66 3.02 -15.98
N LYS A 82 -9.73 4.10 -16.77
CA LYS A 82 -10.47 4.14 -18.05
C LYS A 82 -9.69 3.50 -19.21
N THR A 83 -8.36 3.41 -19.11
CA THR A 83 -7.52 2.87 -20.18
C THR A 83 -7.28 1.38 -20.08
N ILE A 84 -7.65 0.75 -18.96
CA ILE A 84 -7.41 -0.67 -18.72
C ILE A 84 -8.71 -1.48 -18.69
N TYR A 85 -8.56 -2.78 -18.92
CA TYR A 85 -9.64 -3.75 -18.83
C TYR A 85 -9.26 -4.84 -17.82
N SER A 86 -10.19 -5.15 -16.91
CA SER A 86 -10.00 -6.20 -15.90
C SER A 86 -10.15 -7.58 -16.53
N GLY A 87 -9.46 -8.58 -15.96
CA GLY A 87 -9.62 -9.98 -16.33
C GLY A 87 -10.86 -10.65 -15.70
N CYS A 88 -11.56 -9.96 -14.80
CA CYS A 88 -12.77 -10.43 -14.13
C CYS A 88 -13.82 -9.31 -14.02
N ASP A 89 -15.06 -9.67 -13.67
CA ASP A 89 -16.09 -8.70 -13.31
C ASP A 89 -15.81 -8.09 -11.92
N LYS A 90 -16.40 -6.93 -11.64
CA LYS A 90 -16.30 -6.25 -10.33
C LYS A 90 -16.94 -7.06 -9.19
N ASP A 91 -17.91 -7.93 -9.50
CA ASP A 91 -18.67 -8.72 -8.54
C ASP A 91 -18.14 -10.16 -8.41
N ASP A 92 -17.06 -10.48 -9.14
CA ASP A 92 -16.43 -11.80 -9.14
C ASP A 92 -15.62 -12.10 -7.86
N ILE A 93 -15.36 -13.39 -7.62
CA ILE A 93 -14.64 -13.89 -6.45
C ILE A 93 -13.19 -13.38 -6.38
N GLU A 94 -12.58 -13.11 -7.54
CA GLU A 94 -11.25 -12.56 -7.72
C GLU A 94 -11.10 -11.22 -6.99
N VAL A 95 -12.12 -10.36 -7.05
CA VAL A 95 -12.14 -9.06 -6.37
C VAL A 95 -12.19 -9.26 -4.85
N LEU A 96 -12.99 -10.22 -4.38
CA LEU A 96 -13.09 -10.56 -2.96
C LEU A 96 -11.79 -11.20 -2.43
N ILE A 97 -11.08 -11.96 -3.27
CA ILE A 97 -9.75 -12.50 -2.93
C ILE A 97 -8.76 -11.35 -2.82
N LEU A 98 -8.74 -10.42 -3.78
CA LEU A 98 -7.86 -9.25 -3.75
C LEU A 98 -8.06 -8.42 -2.48
N GLN A 99 -9.31 -8.12 -2.11
CA GLN A 99 -9.63 -7.38 -0.89
C GLN A 99 -9.11 -8.08 0.37
N ARG A 100 -9.25 -9.42 0.45
CA ARG A 100 -8.72 -10.20 1.57
C ARG A 100 -7.19 -10.14 1.62
N LEU A 101 -6.52 -10.24 0.47
CA LEU A 101 -5.07 -10.12 0.39
C LEU A 101 -4.57 -8.73 0.81
N ILE A 102 -5.26 -7.66 0.39
CA ILE A 102 -4.93 -6.28 0.81
C ILE A 102 -5.03 -6.14 2.33
N LYS A 103 -6.12 -6.63 2.93
CA LYS A 103 -6.32 -6.56 4.37
C LYS A 103 -5.21 -7.29 5.12
N LYS A 104 -4.94 -8.54 4.73
CA LYS A 104 -3.87 -9.35 5.33
C LYS A 104 -2.51 -8.68 5.19
N LEU A 105 -2.17 -8.20 4.00
CA LEU A 105 -0.88 -7.55 3.74
C LEU A 105 -0.68 -6.32 4.64
N LYS A 106 -1.73 -5.52 4.85
CA LYS A 106 -1.67 -4.36 5.76
C LYS A 106 -1.48 -4.78 7.22
N GLU A 107 -2.15 -5.84 7.65
CA GLU A 107 -1.98 -6.40 9.00
C GLU A 107 -0.55 -6.89 9.22
N ASP A 108 -0.01 -7.65 8.27
CA ASP A 108 1.36 -8.18 8.31
C ASP A 108 2.41 -7.05 8.30
N MET A 109 2.20 -6.00 7.49
CA MET A 109 3.07 -4.83 7.45
C MET A 109 3.05 -4.06 8.78
N ALA A 110 1.87 -3.82 9.34
CA ALA A 110 1.74 -3.14 10.62
C ALA A 110 2.34 -3.96 11.78
N GLU A 111 2.22 -5.29 11.72
CA GLU A 111 2.86 -6.18 12.70
C GLU A 111 4.38 -6.11 12.59
N ALA A 112 4.93 -6.15 11.37
CA ALA A 112 6.37 -6.01 11.16
C ALA A 112 6.90 -4.67 11.72
N GLU A 113 6.20 -3.55 11.47
CA GLU A 113 6.57 -2.24 12.02
C GLU A 113 6.53 -2.23 13.56
N ARG A 114 5.52 -2.87 14.18
CA ARG A 114 5.45 -3.01 15.64
C ARG A 114 6.63 -3.81 16.18
N THR A 115 6.94 -4.96 15.58
CA THR A 115 8.06 -5.80 16.00
C THR A 115 9.39 -5.06 15.89
N ILE A 116 9.61 -4.30 14.81
CA ILE A 116 10.81 -3.46 14.67
C ILE A 116 10.87 -2.42 15.80
N GLY A 117 9.75 -1.75 16.10
CA GLY A 117 9.68 -0.79 17.20
C GLY A 117 10.00 -1.39 18.57
N GLU A 118 9.50 -2.61 18.84
CA GLU A 118 9.80 -3.35 20.07
C GLU A 118 11.28 -3.75 20.14
N MET A 119 11.87 -4.20 19.03
CA MET A 119 13.29 -4.53 18.95
C MET A 119 14.16 -3.30 19.24
N ILE A 120 13.86 -2.14 18.64
CA ILE A 120 14.57 -0.89 18.90
C ILE A 120 14.47 -0.51 20.37
N LYS A 121 13.28 -0.65 20.98
CA LYS A 121 13.08 -0.35 22.40
C LYS A 121 13.90 -1.26 23.31
N LEU A 122 13.92 -2.56 23.05
CA LEU A 122 14.75 -3.51 23.80
C LEU A 122 16.24 -3.23 23.61
N ALA A 123 16.65 -2.87 22.40
CA ALA A 123 18.04 -2.54 22.12
C ALA A 123 18.49 -1.28 22.89
N GLN A 124 17.62 -0.27 23.02
CA GLN A 124 17.91 0.95 23.80
C GLN A 124 18.15 0.69 25.30
N GLU A 125 17.65 -0.41 25.86
CA GLU A 125 17.89 -0.79 27.26
C GLU A 125 19.30 -1.38 27.48
N LEU A 126 20.02 -1.73 26.41
CA LEU A 126 21.37 -2.27 26.49
C LEU A 126 22.41 -1.16 26.67
N PRO A 127 23.37 -1.30 27.61
CA PRO A 127 24.39 -0.28 27.88
C PRO A 127 25.24 0.05 26.64
N ASP A 128 25.49 -0.95 25.79
CA ASP A 128 26.35 -0.84 24.61
C ASP A 128 25.64 -0.24 23.38
N PHE A 129 24.31 -0.06 23.44
CA PHE A 129 23.53 0.48 22.32
C PHE A 129 23.97 1.89 21.92
N SER A 130 24.30 2.72 22.92
CA SER A 130 24.82 4.08 22.71
C SER A 130 26.17 4.08 21.98
N ILE A 131 27.01 3.08 22.25
CA ILE A 131 28.33 2.92 21.64
C ILE A 131 28.18 2.46 20.19
N ILE A 132 27.34 1.45 19.95
CA ILE A 132 27.08 0.92 18.60
C ILE A 132 26.45 2.01 17.72
N LYS A 133 25.50 2.79 18.26
CA LYS A 133 24.87 3.92 17.55
C LYS A 133 25.86 5.04 17.20
N SER A 134 26.91 5.24 17.99
CA SER A 134 27.92 6.27 17.74
C SER A 134 28.84 5.96 16.55
N ILE A 135 28.81 4.73 16.02
CA ILE A 135 29.63 4.33 14.87
C ILE A 135 29.06 4.99 13.60
N PRO A 136 29.87 5.76 12.85
CA PRO A 136 29.44 6.38 11.61
C PRO A 136 28.91 5.35 10.62
N GLY A 137 27.68 5.54 10.14
CA GLY A 137 27.06 4.68 9.11
C GLY A 137 26.07 3.62 9.62
N ILE A 138 25.93 3.42 10.93
CA ILE A 138 24.99 2.42 11.50
C ILE A 138 23.55 2.95 11.61
N GLY A 139 23.34 4.26 11.81
CA GLY A 139 22.01 4.88 11.79
C GLY A 139 21.05 4.40 12.90
N ASP A 140 19.77 4.77 12.79
CA ASP A 140 18.73 4.42 13.78
C ASP A 140 18.04 3.06 13.52
N ASN A 141 18.25 2.46 12.35
CA ASN A 141 17.66 1.17 11.95
C ASN A 141 18.57 -0.01 12.30
N LEU A 142 18.90 -0.16 13.59
CA LEU A 142 19.53 -1.38 14.12
C LEU A 142 18.47 -2.43 14.49
#